data_AF-A0A0B7C3U0-F1
#
_entry.id   AF-A0A0B7C3U0-F1
#
_cell.length_a   1.000
_cell.length_b   1.000
_cell.length_c   1.000
_cell.angle_alpha   90.00
_cell.angle_beta   90.00
_cell.angle_gamma   90.00
#
_symmetry.space_group_name_H-M   'P 1'
#
loop_
_entity.id
_entity.type
_entity.pdbx_description
1 polymer ?
#
loop_
_entity_poly.entity_id
_entity_poly.type
_entity_poly.pdbx_seq_one_letter_code
_entity_poly.pdbx_strand_id
1 'polypeptide(L)'
;QLRPDWIYNKTEDLVPGGSDMQSYTHLIIGTPADDTTELAVYANTHSVLATISGFHKTKLLTGSFPPLQIQFSEKVHILKKNL
;
A
#
# COMPACT_ATOMS: atom_id res chain seq x y z
N GLN A 1 -11.67 19.81 -10.52
CA GLN A 1 -12.03 18.42 -10.16
C GLN A 1 -11.63 17.52 -11.33
N LEU A 2 -10.80 16.49 -11.12
CA LEU A 2 -10.23 15.68 -12.22
C LEU A 2 -11.26 14.80 -12.95
N ARG A 3 -12.32 14.39 -12.24
CA ARG A 3 -13.36 13.46 -12.70
C ARG A 3 -14.71 13.83 -12.05
N PRO A 4 -15.80 14.02 -12.83
CA PRO A 4 -17.10 14.43 -12.27
C PRO A 4 -17.82 13.31 -11.50
N ASP A 5 -17.46 12.05 -11.73
CA ASP A 5 -17.98 10.86 -11.06
C ASP A 5 -17.33 10.56 -9.70
N TRP A 6 -16.29 11.31 -9.32
CA TRP A 6 -15.57 11.06 -8.07
C TRP A 6 -16.18 11.83 -6.90
N ILE A 7 -16.53 11.10 -5.84
CA ILE A 7 -16.91 11.67 -4.54
C ILE A 7 -15.72 11.52 -3.60
N TYR A 8 -15.18 12.65 -3.14
CA TYR A 8 -14.11 12.65 -2.16
C TYR A 8 -14.69 12.42 -0.76
N ASN A 9 -14.23 11.36 -0.08
CA ASN A 9 -14.57 11.04 1.30
C ASN A 9 -13.28 11.07 2.14
N LYS A 10 -13.24 11.91 3.19
CA LYS A 10 -12.11 12.06 4.12
C LYS A 10 -12.46 11.57 5.54
N THR A 11 -13.34 10.60 5.66
CA THR A 11 -13.61 9.98 6.96
C THR A 11 -12.33 9.31 7.47
N GLU A 12 -11.86 9.76 8.62
CA GLU A 12 -10.72 9.20 9.34
C GLU A 12 -11.22 8.10 10.29
N ASP A 13 -10.30 7.37 10.94
CA ASP A 13 -10.60 6.35 11.96
C ASP A 13 -11.49 5.18 11.49
N LEU A 14 -11.51 4.90 10.18
CA LEU A 14 -12.18 3.71 9.65
C LEU A 14 -11.43 2.45 10.08
N VAL A 15 -12.17 1.46 10.57
CA VAL A 15 -11.59 0.18 10.99
C VAL A 15 -11.06 -0.59 9.77
N PRO A 16 -9.78 -1.00 9.75
CA PRO A 16 -9.24 -1.87 8.71
C PRO A 16 -10.08 -3.14 8.55
N GLY A 17 -10.45 -3.48 7.31
CA GLY A 17 -11.35 -4.58 7.02
C GLY A 17 -12.82 -4.37 7.45
N GLY A 18 -13.20 -3.22 8.00
CA GLY A 18 -14.60 -2.90 8.32
C GLY A 18 -15.48 -2.76 7.07
N SER A 19 -16.80 -2.85 7.24
CA SER A 19 -17.79 -2.73 6.15
C SER A 19 -17.62 -1.45 5.35
N ASP A 20 -17.30 -0.35 6.03
CA ASP A 20 -17.17 0.98 5.42
C ASP A 20 -15.94 1.02 4.51
N MET A 21 -14.79 0.47 4.96
CA MET A 21 -13.61 0.31 4.12
C MET A 21 -13.87 -0.63 2.93
N GLN A 22 -14.59 -1.72 3.14
CA GLN A 22 -14.90 -2.68 2.08
C GLN A 22 -15.92 -2.16 1.06
N SER A 23 -16.61 -1.05 1.36
CA SER A 23 -17.57 -0.43 0.44
C SER A 23 -16.88 0.22 -0.77
N TYR A 24 -15.62 0.65 -0.61
CA TYR A 24 -14.84 1.29 -1.66
C TYR A 24 -14.44 0.30 -2.76
N THR A 25 -14.31 0.80 -3.99
CA THR A 25 -13.91 -0.02 -5.15
C THR A 25 -12.40 -0.20 -5.23
N HIS A 26 -11.64 0.79 -4.75
CA HIS A 26 -10.19 0.81 -4.72
C HIS A 26 -9.72 1.33 -3.37
N LEU A 27 -8.68 0.69 -2.84
CA LEU A 27 -8.04 1.09 -1.59
C LEU A 27 -6.55 1.31 -1.82
N ILE A 28 -5.98 2.26 -1.07
CA ILE A 28 -4.54 2.48 -0.99
C ILE A 28 -4.16 2.21 0.45
N ILE A 29 -3.42 1.12 0.67
CA ILE A 29 -3.01 0.70 2.02
C ILE A 29 -1.50 0.87 2.13
N GLY A 30 -1.07 1.60 3.15
CA GLY A 30 0.33 1.71 3.52
C GLY A 30 0.71 0.54 4.42
N THR A 31 1.77 -0.18 4.08
CA THR A 31 2.27 -1.28 4.90
C THR A 31 3.60 -0.87 5.55
N PRO A 32 3.75 -1.05 6.88
CA PRO A 32 5.07 -1.03 7.50
C PRO A 32 5.97 -2.04 6.79
N ALA A 33 7.28 -1.75 6.70
CA ALA A 33 8.20 -2.68 6.03
C ALA A 33 8.08 -4.07 6.67
N ASP A 34 7.86 -5.07 5.83
CA ASP A 34 7.76 -6.50 6.17
C ASP A 34 6.50 -6.92 6.96
N ASP A 35 5.55 -6.00 7.21
CA ASP A 35 4.27 -6.30 7.86
C ASP A 35 3.10 -6.12 6.88
N THR A 36 2.54 -7.26 6.44
CA THR A 36 1.38 -7.31 5.54
C THR A 36 0.09 -7.67 6.26
N THR A 37 0.04 -7.60 7.59
CA THR A 37 -1.16 -7.94 8.38
C THR A 37 -2.37 -7.08 7.97
N GLU A 38 -2.15 -5.80 7.66
CA GLU A 38 -3.21 -4.90 7.18
C GLU A 38 -3.75 -5.29 5.79
N LEU A 39 -3.02 -6.05 4.99
CA LEU A 39 -3.52 -6.59 3.72
C LEU A 39 -4.35 -7.86 3.92
N ALA A 40 -4.04 -8.63 4.96
CA ALA A 40 -4.68 -9.92 5.21
C ALA A 40 -6.20 -9.80 5.41
N VAL A 41 -6.66 -8.70 6.02
CA VAL A 41 -8.10 -8.43 6.23
C VAL A 41 -8.86 -8.21 4.92
N TYR A 42 -8.16 -7.88 3.82
CA TYR A 42 -8.75 -7.66 2.51
C TYR A 42 -8.62 -8.85 1.55
N ALA A 43 -7.93 -9.92 1.94
CA ALA A 43 -7.55 -11.03 1.04
C ALA A 43 -8.74 -11.66 0.29
N ASN A 44 -9.93 -11.70 0.90
CA ASN A 44 -11.14 -12.27 0.30
C ASN A 44 -11.99 -11.23 -0.45
N THR A 45 -11.80 -9.93 -0.19
CA THR A 45 -12.69 -8.87 -0.68
C THR A 45 -12.06 -8.05 -1.79
N HIS A 46 -10.73 -7.91 -1.78
CA HIS A 46 -9.97 -7.15 -2.76
C HIS A 46 -8.75 -7.96 -3.22
N SER A 47 -8.30 -7.66 -4.43
CA SER A 47 -7.08 -8.18 -5.03
C SER A 47 -6.05 -7.06 -5.19
N VAL A 48 -4.76 -7.39 -5.07
CA VAL A 48 -3.67 -6.43 -5.27
C VAL A 48 -3.57 -6.09 -6.76
N LEU A 49 -3.77 -4.82 -7.09
CA LEU A 49 -3.64 -4.28 -8.44
C LEU A 49 -2.21 -3.79 -8.71
N ALA A 50 -1.57 -3.19 -7.71
CA ALA A 50 -0.18 -2.75 -7.80
C ALA A 50 0.46 -2.68 -6.42
N THR A 51 1.77 -2.93 -6.38
CA THR A 51 2.60 -2.69 -5.21
C THR A 51 3.65 -1.64 -5.55
N ILE A 52 3.80 -0.65 -4.69
CA ILE A 52 4.75 0.44 -4.83
C ILE A 52 5.86 0.23 -3.81
N SER A 53 7.08 0.08 -4.32
CA SER A 53 8.29 0.04 -3.50
C SER A 53 8.68 1.46 -3.07
N GLY A 54 9.07 1.59 -1.80
CA GLY A 54 9.62 2.82 -1.25
C GLY A 54 10.95 2.57 -0.57
N PHE A 55 11.63 3.66 -0.21
CA PHE A 55 12.91 3.59 0.49
C PHE A 55 12.80 2.79 1.80
N HIS A 56 13.74 1.88 2.04
CA HIS A 56 13.84 1.13 3.28
C HIS A 56 15.10 1.52 4.06
N LYS A 57 16.29 1.33 3.47
CA LYS A 57 17.56 1.72 4.10
C LYS A 57 18.70 1.86 3.10
N THR A 58 19.76 2.52 3.55
CA THR A 58 21.06 2.56 2.87
C THR A 58 22.04 1.62 3.55
N LYS A 59 22.79 0.86 2.75
CA LYS A 59 23.85 -0.04 3.21
C LYS A 59 25.19 0.39 2.58
N LEU A 60 26.24 0.45 3.39
CA LEU A 60 27.61 0.62 2.91
C LEU A 60 28.17 -0.74 2.48
N LEU A 61 28.74 -0.81 1.28
CA LEU A 61 29.35 -2.02 0.73
C LEU A 61 30.88 -1.88 0.69
N THR A 62 31.58 -2.75 1.41
CA THR A 62 33.04 -2.85 1.32
C THR A 62 33.43 -3.51 -0.01
N GLY A 63 34.36 -2.90 -0.75
CA GLY A 63 34.87 -3.45 -2.02
C GLY A 63 34.07 -3.11 -3.28
N SER A 64 33.17 -2.13 -3.24
CA SER A 64 32.46 -1.62 -4.43
C SER A 64 32.51 -0.08 -4.51
N PHE A 65 32.43 0.50 -5.71
CA PHE A 65 32.39 1.95 -5.92
C PHE A 65 31.23 2.32 -6.87
N PRO A 66 30.27 3.17 -6.45
CA PRO A 66 30.19 3.81 -5.13
C PRO A 66 29.92 2.77 -4.03
N PRO A 67 30.44 2.94 -2.79
CA PRO A 67 30.28 1.99 -1.70
C PRO A 67 28.89 2.08 -1.06
N LEU A 68 27.84 2.31 -1.85
CA LEU A 68 26.50 2.59 -1.38
C LEU A 68 25.50 1.69 -2.12
N GLN A 69 24.66 1.02 -1.35
CA GLN A 69 23.50 0.29 -1.82
C GLN A 69 22.24 0.86 -1.19
N ILE A 70 21.27 1.24 -2.01
CA ILE A 70 19.94 1.65 -1.56
C ILE A 70 19.03 0.42 -1.62
N GLN A 71 18.36 0.12 -0.52
CA GLN A 71 17.40 -0.95 -0.43
C GLN A 71 16.00 -0.35 -0.39
N PHE A 72 15.11 -0.94 -1.19
CA PHE A 72 13.71 -0.62 -1.25
C PHE A 72 12.91 -1.78 -0.66
N SER A 73 11.79 -1.47 -0.02
CA SER A 73 10.81 -2.46 0.42
C SER A 73 9.44 -2.07 -0.13
N GLU A 74 8.51 -3.01 -0.17
CA GLU A 74 7.11 -2.69 -0.40
C GLU A 74 6.62 -1.75 0.71
N LYS A 75 5.87 -0.71 0.33
CA LYS A 75 5.38 0.33 1.24
C LYS A 75 3.91 0.65 1.05
N VAL A 76 3.41 0.54 -0.18
CA VAL A 76 2.04 0.88 -0.51
C VAL A 76 1.49 -0.15 -1.47
N HIS A 77 0.26 -0.59 -1.21
CA HIS A 77 -0.47 -1.50 -2.07
C HIS A 77 -1.76 -0.84 -2.54
N ILE A 78 -2.02 -0.92 -3.83
CA ILE A 78 -3.29 -0.52 -4.44
C ILE A 78 -4.11 -1.79 -4.57
N LEU A 79 -5.26 -1.81 -3.92
CA LEU A 79 -6.20 -2.91 -3.94
C LEU A 79 -7.41 -2.55 -4.81
N LYS A 80 -7.98 -3.55 -5.48
CA LYS A 80 -9.23 -3.44 -6.25
C LYS A 80 -10.23 -4.48 -5.76
N LYS A 81 -11.48 -4.07 -5.57
CA LYS A 81 -12.55 -4.96 -5.10
C LYS A 81 -12.80 -6.10 -6.08
N ASN A 82 -12.96 -7.32 -5.55
CA ASN A 82 -13.32 -8.50 -6.32
C ASN A 82 -14.82 -8.39 -6.69
N LEU A 83 -15.13 -8.57 -7.98
CA LEU A 83 -16.50 -8.55 -8.51
C LEU A 83 -17.14 -9.94 -8.43
#